data_AF-A0A840GJK5-F1
#
_entry.id   AF-A0A840GJK5-F1
#
_cell.length_a   1.000
_cell.length_b   1.000
_cell.length_c   1.000
_cell.angle_alpha   90.00
_cell.angle_beta   90.00
_cell.angle_gamma   90.00
#
_symmetry.space_group_name_H-M   'P 1'
#
loop_
_entity.id
_entity.type
_entity.pdbx_description
1 polymer ?
#
loop_
_entity_poly.entity_id
_entity_poly.type
_entity_poly.pdbx_seq_one_letter_code
_entity_poly.pdbx_strand_id
1 'polypeptide(L)' 'MAIEAELNELDRLRRYLIRERTLGPSRQLVDAIDDYVEQLTGDRTKLHARSSSIG' A
#
# COMPACT_ATOMS: atom_id res chain seq x y z
N MET A 1 -18.32 1.74 -0.93
CA MET A 1 -18.46 0.97 0.34
C MET A 1 -17.32 1.32 1.29
N ALA A 2 -17.47 1.13 2.61
CA ALA A 2 -16.43 1.51 3.59
C ALA A 2 -15.03 0.96 3.26
N ILE A 3 -14.97 -0.28 2.76
CA ILE A 3 -13.73 -0.97 2.34
C ILE A 3 -13.01 -0.25 1.19
N GLU A 4 -13.73 0.36 0.24
CA GLU A 4 -13.09 1.06 -0.90
C GLU A 4 -12.43 2.37 -0.47
N ALA A 5 -13.06 3.10 0.46
CA ALA A 5 -12.49 4.33 1.01
C ALA A 5 -11.21 4.01 1.81
N GLU A 6 -11.26 2.94 2.58
CA GLU A 6 -10.12 2.44 3.35
C GLU A 6 -8.95 2.00 2.46
N LEU A 7 -9.22 1.20 1.41
CA LEU A 7 -8.19 0.79 0.44
C LEU A 7 -7.55 1.99 -0.28
N ASN A 8 -8.32 3.03 -0.59
CA ASN A 8 -7.79 4.25 -1.20
C ASN A 8 -6.83 5.00 -0.26
N GLU A 9 -7.13 5.04 1.04
CA GLU A 9 -6.25 5.68 2.02
C GLU A 9 -4.99 4.86 2.26
N LEU A 10 -5.11 3.53 2.32
CA LEU A 10 -3.97 2.61 2.40
C LEU A 10 -3.05 2.74 1.17
N ASP A 11 -3.60 2.90 -0.05
CA ASP A 11 -2.80 3.14 -1.26
C ASP A 11 -2.02 4.47 -1.17
N ARG A 12 -2.66 5.54 -0.70
CA ARG A 12 -2.00 6.85 -0.51
C ARG A 12 -0.86 6.76 0.49
N LEU A 13 -1.09 6.12 1.64
CA LEU A 13 -0.09 5.96 2.69
C LEU A 13 1.07 5.09 2.21
N ARG A 14 0.79 3.98 1.53
CA ARG A 14 1.80 3.11 0.93
C ARG A 14 2.69 3.86 -0.05
N ARG A 15 2.10 4.67 -0.94
CA ARG A 15 2.86 5.51 -1.90
C ARG A 15 3.70 6.57 -1.21
N TYR A 16 3.18 7.20 -0.16
CA TYR A 16 3.91 8.18 0.64
C TYR A 16 5.15 7.55 1.27
N LEU A 17 5.00 6.38 1.91
CA LEU A 17 6.12 5.64 2.53
C LEU A 17 7.17 5.17 1.51
N ILE A 18 6.75 4.78 0.30
CA ILE A 18 7.67 4.42 -0.79
C ILE A 18 8.42 5.65 -1.32
N ARG A 19 7.74 6.80 -1.42
CA ARG A 19 8.31 8.06 -1.94
C ARG A 19 9.28 8.70 -0.96
N GLU A 20 8.91 8.77 0.31
CA GLU A 20 9.72 9.28 1.42
C GLU A 20 10.74 8.22 1.85
N ARG A 21 11.51 7.66 0.91
CA ARG A 21 12.53 6.61 1.13
C ARG A 21 13.74 7.08 1.97
N THR A 22 13.53 8.06 2.83
CA THR A 22 14.45 8.64 3.79
C THR A 22 14.44 7.80 5.08
N LEU A 23 15.31 6.79 5.09
CA LEU A 23 15.93 6.20 6.30
C LEU A 23 14.99 5.47 7.29
N GLY A 24 14.89 4.14 7.12
CA GLY A 24 14.59 3.22 8.21
C GLY A 24 13.23 2.50 8.12
N PRO A 25 12.23 2.83 8.96
CA PRO A 25 11.07 1.98 9.22
C PRO A 25 10.06 1.88 8.07
N SER A 26 10.24 2.62 6.97
CA SER A 26 9.30 2.65 5.84
C SER A 26 9.00 1.28 5.26
N ARG A 27 9.97 0.33 5.28
CA ARG A 27 9.73 -1.05 4.83
C ARG A 27 8.75 -1.81 5.73
N GLN A 28 8.93 -1.74 7.04
CA GLN A 28 8.05 -2.43 8.00
C GLN A 28 6.63 -1.87 7.93
N LEU A 29 6.48 -0.56 7.70
CA LEU A 29 5.19 0.08 7.54
C LEU A 29 4.50 -0.31 6.22
N VAL A 30 5.26 -0.43 5.12
CA VAL A 30 4.72 -0.94 3.85
C VAL A 30 4.28 -2.40 3.99
N ASP A 31 5.09 -3.24 4.64
CA ASP A 31 4.74 -4.65 4.88
C ASP A 31 3.47 -4.77 5.73
N ALA A 32 3.32 -3.94 6.77
CA ALA A 32 2.12 -3.92 7.61
C ALA A 32 0.85 -3.47 6.86
N ILE A 33 0.98 -2.53 5.91
CA ILE A 33 -0.13 -2.13 5.04
C ILE A 33 -0.53 -3.30 4.14
N ASP A 34 0.45 -3.98 3.53
CA ASP A 34 0.19 -5.12 2.64
C ASP A 34 -0.48 -6.29 3.39
N ASP A 35 -0.06 -6.59 4.62
CA ASP A 35 -0.69 -7.60 5.50
C ASP A 35 -2.14 -7.24 5.86
N TYR A 36 -2.41 -5.95 6.13
CA TYR A 36 -3.78 -5.50 6.43
C TYR A 36 -4.71 -5.57 5.21
N VAL A 37 -4.18 -5.24 4.03
CA VAL A 37 -4.90 -5.41 2.76
C VAL A 37 -5.23 -6.88 2.51
N GLU A 38 -4.31 -7.80 2.80
CA GLU A 38 -4.56 -9.24 2.73
C GLU A 38 -5.71 -9.67 3.66
N GLN A 39 -5.78 -9.14 4.88
CA GLN A 39 -6.89 -9.41 5.80
C GLN A 39 -8.24 -8.89 5.29
N LEU A 40 -8.25 -7.72 4.65
CA LEU A 40 -9.47 -7.10 4.12
C LEU A 40 -9.96 -7.75 2.83
N THR A 41 -9.04 -8.24 1.99
CA THR A 41 -9.38 -8.59 0.60
C THR A 41 -8.93 -9.97 0.14
N GLY A 42 -8.15 -10.70 0.95
CA GLY A 42 -7.53 -11.97 0.59
C GLY A 42 -6.42 -11.84 -0.46
N ASP A 43 -5.94 -10.63 -0.74
CA ASP A 43 -4.93 -10.35 -1.77
C ASP A 43 -3.96 -9.28 -1.27
N ARG A 44 -2.80 -9.71 -0.78
CA ARG A 44 -1.69 -8.86 -0.32
C ARG A 44 -1.18 -7.89 -1.40
N THR A 45 -1.32 -8.26 -2.67
CA THR A 45 -0.76 -7.51 -3.81
C THR A 45 -1.72 -6.49 -4.38
N LYS A 46 -2.93 -6.36 -3.80
CA LYS A 46 -3.98 -5.50 -4.33
C LYS A 46 -3.59 -4.03 -4.49
N LEU A 47 -2.63 -3.55 -3.69
CA LEU A 47 -2.07 -2.18 -3.77
C LEU A 47 -0.69 -2.12 -4.48
N HIS A 48 -0.18 -3.24 -4.99
CA HIS A 48 1.11 -3.29 -5.70
C HIS A 48 0.99 -2.76 -7.13
N ALA A 49 -0.19 -2.91 -7.73
CA ALA A 49 -0.45 -2.54 -9.12
C ALA A 49 -0.80 -1.05 -9.28
N ARG A 50 0.23 -0.19 -9.29
CA ARG A 50 0.25 1.02 -10.14
C ARG A 50 1.65 1.64 -10.29
N SER A 51 2.72 0.84 -10.26
CA SER A 51 3.95 1.26 -10.91
C SER A 51 3.63 1.38 -12.39
N SER A 52 3.63 2.60 -12.89
CA SER A 52 3.30 2.99 -14.25
C SER A 52 3.65 1.93 -15.31
N SER A 53 2.71 1.63 -16.21
CA SER A 53 3.09 1.49 -17.61
C SER A 53 3.68 2.84 -18.03
N ILE A 54 4.99 2.99 -17.87
CA ILE A 54 5.80 3.90 -18.68
C ILE A 54 6.33 3.00 -19.79
N GLY A 55 5.80 3.19 -21.00
CA GLY A 55 6.14 2.43 -22.21
C GLY A 55 4.95 1.72 -22.81
#